data_AF-A0A535K0B8-F1
#
_entry.id   AF-A0A535K0B8-F1
#
_cell.length_a   1.000
_cell.length_b   1.000
_cell.length_c   1.000
_cell.angle_alpha   90.00
_cell.angle_beta   90.00
_cell.angle_gamma   90.00
#
_symmetry.space_group_name_H-M   'P 1'
#
loop_
_entity.id
_entity.type
_entity.pdbx_description
1 polymer ?
#
loop_
_entity_poly.entity_id
_entity_poly.type
_entity_poly.pdbx_seq_one_letter_code
_entity_poly.pdbx_strand_id
1 'polypeptide(L)'
;MAIAEKKDLYTFPGPPDAVSPEWPGTPIGAKNTVTRTKGRTLVHDKTVDAKPGLFKRLLASAFEHIATAKETTYSHDVVIHGLRVRAITNSEHLIGYWKDNWYGVEEWQRITGKKPAETPDVLVVALGRVPTEAEAAYYSRQNDTVIFFNTSYYGQLKSWVLGAVGRKLAVEYGIHSIHGAVVTKGGKGILYIAPTGTGKSTSTYGVMEFPDTRFHSDDWVYVRYAYRTKDGKIFSPARILEGGEEVARGYQTYRWLEDHRSSDATVIGRGLDDREVTASARDLDVDHPEAYAYTSEKVFYLRSNLVENFPQAAFDMIRSRLENAPDVTPEFMLQNKATIDAVELQLRRKAPFDKMDNQELRETIARFFAFDNTRAMLDITTVFPKERVYTNPMEPARIHAVFLIKRNFDEDVVVDRLSIDEFMARLLVGLTPAGTKEIVYNSYRAVDDKSERAWIDTIEAKGVDRMWGEYQKAKDKPETLNEEMEMFRMLFKSAAAYDLNTVLQKDKAIGSKMEAVQKTMKLIVAALDNTREDFRYTITDYRKLVE
;
A
#
# COMPACT_ATOMS: atom_id res chain seq x y z
N MET A 1 38.54 -25.65 8.67
CA MET A 1 37.84 -25.12 7.49
C MET A 1 37.88 -23.61 7.58
N ALA A 2 38.53 -22.93 6.64
CA ALA A 2 38.51 -21.48 6.58
C ALA A 2 37.06 -21.04 6.32
N ILE A 3 36.53 -20.18 7.18
CA ILE A 3 35.27 -19.49 6.94
C ILE A 3 35.54 -18.62 5.71
N ALA A 4 34.98 -18.97 4.56
CA ALA A 4 35.08 -18.15 3.37
C ALA A 4 34.54 -16.76 3.71
N GLU A 5 35.41 -15.74 3.59
CA GLU A 5 35.04 -14.35 3.80
C GLU A 5 33.85 -14.02 2.90
N LYS A 6 32.73 -13.64 3.50
CA LYS A 6 31.54 -13.22 2.75
C LYS A 6 31.88 -11.88 2.10
N LYS A 7 32.24 -11.90 0.82
CA LYS A 7 32.55 -10.68 0.07
C LYS A 7 31.32 -9.77 0.01
N ASP A 8 31.52 -8.48 0.21
CA ASP A 8 30.48 -7.48 0.02
C ASP A 8 30.08 -7.43 -1.46
N LEU A 9 28.77 -7.50 -1.71
CA LEU A 9 28.20 -7.48 -3.06
C LEU A 9 27.96 -6.05 -3.57
N TYR A 10 27.88 -5.09 -2.66
CA TYR A 10 27.64 -3.69 -2.98
C TYR A 10 28.07 -2.80 -1.81
N THR A 11 28.26 -1.52 -2.08
CA THR A 11 28.64 -0.50 -1.09
C THR A 11 27.77 0.75 -1.23
N PHE A 12 27.79 1.61 -0.21
CA PHE A 12 27.19 2.93 -0.26
C PHE A 12 28.26 3.97 0.05
N PRO A 13 28.19 5.18 -0.53
CA PRO A 13 28.99 6.31 -0.07
C PRO A 13 28.82 6.52 1.44
N GLY A 14 29.91 6.84 2.13
CA GLY A 14 29.90 7.10 3.57
C GLY A 14 29.17 8.41 3.92
N PRO A 15 28.59 8.53 5.13
CA PRO A 15 27.95 9.76 5.56
C PRO A 15 28.97 10.88 5.75
N PRO A 16 28.58 12.15 5.55
CA PRO A 16 29.48 13.28 5.77
C PRO A 16 29.78 13.52 7.26
N ASP A 17 28.88 13.11 8.16
CA ASP A 17 29.10 13.14 9.61
C ASP A 17 28.25 12.08 10.34
N ALA A 18 28.53 11.91 11.64
CA ALA A 18 27.88 10.91 12.49
C ALA A 18 26.41 11.20 12.81
N VAL A 19 25.84 12.35 12.45
CA VAL A 19 24.43 12.75 12.76
C VAL A 19 23.55 13.01 11.54
N SER A 20 24.12 12.94 10.33
CA SER A 20 23.42 13.09 9.05
C SER A 20 22.33 12.03 8.86
N PRO A 21 21.04 12.40 8.73
CA PRO A 21 19.98 11.44 8.43
C PRO A 21 20.07 10.94 6.98
N GLU A 22 20.59 11.77 6.07
CA GLU A 22 20.74 11.51 4.63
C GLU A 22 21.94 12.22 4.03
N TRP A 23 22.38 11.76 2.86
CA TRP A 23 23.45 12.37 2.06
C TRP A 23 23.36 11.94 0.58
N PRO A 24 24.05 12.63 -0.34
CA PRO A 24 24.09 12.23 -1.75
C PRO A 24 24.71 10.84 -1.94
N GLY A 25 24.05 10.00 -2.73
CA GLY A 25 24.62 8.75 -3.25
C GLY A 25 25.38 8.95 -4.55
N THR A 26 26.03 7.89 -5.03
CA THR A 26 26.67 7.89 -6.35
C THR A 26 25.63 8.17 -7.44
N PRO A 27 25.91 9.05 -8.42
CA PRO A 27 24.92 9.49 -9.41
C PRO A 27 24.20 8.33 -10.12
N ILE A 28 22.88 8.41 -10.16
CA ILE A 28 21.95 7.59 -10.95
C ILE A 28 20.59 8.27 -10.91
N GLY A 29 19.80 8.14 -11.97
CA GLY A 29 18.51 8.80 -12.07
C GLY A 29 18.64 10.32 -12.14
N ALA A 30 17.59 11.02 -11.70
CA ALA A 30 17.62 12.47 -11.50
C ALA A 30 18.35 12.87 -10.21
N LYS A 31 18.28 12.02 -9.17
CA LYS A 31 18.96 12.21 -7.88
C LYS A 31 19.02 10.86 -7.17
N ASN A 32 20.12 10.54 -6.50
CA ASN A 32 20.23 9.38 -5.61
C ASN A 32 20.53 9.87 -4.19
N THR A 33 19.63 9.60 -3.24
CA THR A 33 19.85 9.93 -1.82
C THR A 33 20.11 8.65 -1.04
N VAL A 34 21.20 8.61 -0.28
CA VAL A 34 21.46 7.56 0.71
C VAL A 34 20.93 8.03 2.06
N THR A 35 20.15 7.16 2.69
CA THR A 35 19.65 7.35 4.05
C THR A 35 20.54 6.61 5.04
N ARG A 36 20.66 7.16 6.25
CA ARG A 36 21.36 6.55 7.39
C ARG A 36 20.82 5.15 7.64
N THR A 37 19.54 5.10 7.99
CA THR A 37 18.77 3.88 8.13
C THR A 37 18.04 3.64 6.83
N LYS A 38 18.47 2.62 6.10
CA LYS A 38 17.97 2.27 4.75
C LYS A 38 16.62 1.54 4.80
N GLY A 39 15.80 1.90 5.78
CA GLY A 39 14.59 1.20 6.20
C GLY A 39 13.92 1.94 7.35
N ARG A 40 12.98 1.27 8.05
CA ARG A 40 12.28 1.88 9.18
C ARG A 40 13.22 2.02 10.38
N THR A 41 13.12 3.14 11.10
CA THR A 41 13.83 3.29 12.38
C THR A 41 13.35 2.24 13.38
N LEU A 42 14.27 1.79 14.24
CA LEU A 42 14.00 0.86 15.33
C LEU A 42 13.13 1.49 16.41
N VAL A 43 13.30 2.79 16.68
CA VAL A 43 12.55 3.50 17.72
C VAL A 43 11.28 4.05 17.10
N HIS A 44 10.13 3.52 17.51
CA HIS A 44 8.85 4.03 17.04
C HIS A 44 7.76 3.86 18.10
N ASP A 45 6.80 4.80 18.12
CA ASP A 45 5.74 4.83 19.11
C ASP A 45 4.44 5.40 18.54
N LYS A 46 3.43 4.54 18.41
CA LYS A 46 2.07 4.91 17.98
C LYS A 46 1.10 5.07 19.17
N THR A 47 1.62 5.00 20.40
CA THR A 47 0.88 5.10 21.68
C THR A 47 1.13 6.42 22.38
N VAL A 48 1.52 7.47 21.64
CA VAL A 48 1.90 8.78 22.19
C VAL A 48 0.83 9.33 23.12
N ASP A 49 -0.44 9.15 22.78
CA ASP A 49 -1.58 9.68 23.52
C ASP A 49 -1.78 9.01 24.89
N ALA A 50 -1.27 7.80 25.08
CA ALA A 50 -1.32 7.09 26.36
C ALA A 50 -0.25 7.57 27.35
N LYS A 51 0.69 8.42 26.91
CA LYS A 51 1.85 8.88 27.68
C LYS A 51 1.69 10.37 28.01
N PRO A 52 1.30 10.72 29.25
CA PRO A 52 1.02 12.10 29.63
C PRO A 52 2.16 13.07 29.28
N GLY A 53 1.83 14.13 28.54
CA GLY A 53 2.78 15.18 28.15
C GLY A 53 3.72 14.86 26.99
N LEU A 54 3.81 13.60 26.52
CA LEU A 54 4.76 13.21 25.48
C LEU A 54 4.53 13.97 24.16
N PHE A 55 3.28 14.07 23.69
CA PHE A 55 2.96 14.80 22.46
C PHE A 55 3.44 16.26 22.50
N LYS A 56 3.16 16.97 23.60
CA LYS A 56 3.57 18.37 23.79
C LYS A 56 5.09 18.50 23.82
N ARG A 57 5.80 17.57 24.48
CA ARG A 57 7.27 17.53 24.51
C ARG A 57 7.86 17.34 23.11
N LEU A 58 7.31 16.41 22.33
CA LEU A 58 7.77 16.14 20.96
C LEU A 58 7.60 17.38 20.07
N LEU A 59 6.43 18.05 20.12
CA LEU A 59 6.21 19.27 19.36
C LEU A 59 7.10 20.43 19.83
N ALA A 60 7.30 20.59 21.15
CA ALA A 60 8.20 21.60 21.68
C ALA A 60 9.63 21.41 21.17
N SER A 61 10.13 20.17 21.18
CA SER A 61 11.45 19.82 20.63
C SER A 61 11.58 20.16 19.15
N ALA A 62 10.54 19.86 18.35
CA ALA A 62 10.51 20.21 16.94
C ALA A 62 10.51 21.72 16.70
N PHE A 63 9.67 22.48 17.42
CA PHE A 63 9.58 23.93 17.25
C PHE A 63 10.82 24.66 17.76
N GLU A 64 11.39 24.23 18.89
CA GLU A 64 12.66 24.75 19.39
C GLU A 64 13.77 24.53 18.36
N HIS A 65 13.85 23.33 17.76
CA HIS A 65 14.82 23.06 16.71
C HIS A 65 14.62 23.96 15.48
N ILE A 66 13.40 24.06 14.95
CA ILE A 66 13.08 24.93 13.81
C ILE A 66 13.47 26.39 14.11
N ALA A 67 13.22 26.87 15.33
CA ALA A 67 13.50 28.25 15.73
C ALA A 67 15.01 28.53 15.90
N THR A 68 15.81 27.52 16.25
CA THR A 68 17.22 27.70 16.66
C THR A 68 18.24 27.24 15.63
N ALA A 69 17.92 26.22 14.81
CA ALA A 69 18.86 25.60 13.88
C ALA A 69 19.29 26.51 12.73
N LYS A 70 18.48 27.51 12.37
CA LYS A 70 18.69 28.42 11.22
C LYS A 70 18.84 27.70 9.88
N GLU A 71 18.35 26.46 9.79
CA GLU A 71 18.31 25.68 8.56
C GLU A 71 17.06 26.04 7.73
N THR A 72 17.11 25.78 6.42
CA THR A 72 15.92 25.89 5.58
C THR A 72 14.88 24.87 6.03
N THR A 73 13.69 25.35 6.36
CA THR A 73 12.52 24.51 6.66
C THR A 73 11.49 24.68 5.55
N TYR A 74 11.00 23.57 5.03
CA TYR A 74 9.95 23.49 4.04
C TYR A 74 8.60 23.21 4.71
N SER A 75 7.54 23.81 4.19
CA SER A 75 6.15 23.50 4.51
C SER A 75 5.38 23.32 3.20
N HIS A 76 4.68 22.19 3.04
CA HIS A 76 3.92 21.92 1.82
C HIS A 76 2.68 21.07 2.10
N ASP A 77 1.56 21.48 1.50
CA ASP A 77 0.29 20.81 1.64
C ASP A 77 -0.03 19.98 0.39
N VAL A 78 -0.54 18.77 0.62
CA VAL A 78 -1.02 17.85 -0.41
C VAL A 78 -2.43 17.39 -0.06
N VAL A 79 -3.08 16.74 -1.02
CA VAL A 79 -4.39 16.13 -0.83
C VAL A 79 -4.27 14.63 -1.00
N ILE A 80 -4.74 13.90 0.00
CA ILE A 80 -4.84 12.43 -0.04
C ILE A 80 -6.30 12.08 0.17
N HIS A 81 -6.96 11.65 -0.91
CA HIS A 81 -8.39 11.28 -0.95
C HIS A 81 -9.32 12.32 -0.31
N GLY A 82 -9.14 13.59 -0.68
CA GLY A 82 -9.95 14.72 -0.20
C GLY A 82 -9.50 15.33 1.13
N LEU A 83 -8.63 14.67 1.90
CA LEU A 83 -8.06 15.21 3.14
C LEU A 83 -6.80 16.02 2.86
N ARG A 84 -6.68 17.19 3.50
CA ARG A 84 -5.50 18.04 3.40
C ARG A 84 -4.44 17.58 4.38
N VAL A 85 -3.24 17.29 3.90
CA VAL A 85 -2.12 16.87 4.75
C VAL A 85 -0.97 17.86 4.61
N ARG A 86 -0.46 18.35 5.74
CA ARG A 86 0.68 19.28 5.78
C ARG A 86 1.96 18.56 6.21
N ALA A 87 3.02 18.68 5.43
CA ALA A 87 4.36 18.28 5.85
C ALA A 87 5.23 19.51 6.18
N ILE A 88 5.94 19.44 7.31
CA ILE A 88 6.98 20.38 7.74
C ILE A 88 8.29 19.59 7.89
N THR A 89 9.34 19.98 7.17
CA THR A 89 10.62 19.26 7.19
C THR A 89 11.81 20.15 6.82
N ASN A 90 13.00 19.85 7.33
CA ASN A 90 14.27 20.44 6.87
C ASN A 90 15.00 19.55 5.84
N SER A 91 14.41 18.42 5.43
CA SER A 91 15.00 17.52 4.43
C SER A 91 14.51 17.87 3.02
N GLU A 92 15.47 18.20 2.14
CA GLU A 92 15.22 18.40 0.72
C GLU A 92 14.80 17.08 0.02
N HIS A 93 15.33 15.94 0.50
CA HIS A 93 14.95 14.62 0.02
C HIS A 93 13.48 14.32 0.30
N LEU A 94 13.06 14.40 1.57
CA LEU A 94 11.68 14.09 1.98
C LEU A 94 10.66 15.00 1.30
N ILE A 95 10.91 16.32 1.25
CA ILE A 95 9.97 17.26 0.61
C ILE A 95 9.92 17.06 -0.91
N GLY A 96 11.01 16.62 -1.52
CA GLY A 96 11.04 16.24 -2.92
C GLY A 96 10.09 15.08 -3.19
N TYR A 97 10.31 13.95 -2.54
CA TYR A 97 9.46 12.76 -2.69
C TYR A 97 7.99 13.06 -2.34
N TRP A 98 7.74 13.88 -1.31
CA TRP A 98 6.40 14.36 -0.95
C TRP A 98 5.65 15.02 -2.11
N LYS A 99 6.33 15.92 -2.84
CA LYS A 99 5.74 16.65 -3.97
C LYS A 99 5.55 15.77 -5.21
N ASP A 100 6.41 14.76 -5.40
CA ASP A 100 6.26 13.81 -6.49
C ASP A 100 5.08 12.85 -6.22
N ASN A 101 4.97 12.33 -5.00
CA ASN A 101 4.07 11.24 -4.65
C ASN A 101 2.60 11.66 -4.64
N TRP A 102 2.29 12.83 -4.10
CA TRP A 102 0.91 13.27 -3.81
C TRP A 102 0.45 14.42 -4.71
N TYR A 103 -0.87 14.58 -4.79
CA TYR A 103 -1.48 15.72 -5.47
C TYR A 103 -1.32 17.00 -4.64
N GLY A 104 -0.76 18.05 -5.24
CA GLY A 104 -0.81 19.39 -4.64
C GLY A 104 -2.26 19.91 -4.56
N VAL A 105 -2.53 20.89 -3.69
CA VAL A 105 -3.88 21.45 -3.50
C VAL A 105 -4.48 21.99 -4.81
N GLU A 106 -3.69 22.76 -5.57
CA GLU A 106 -4.12 23.32 -6.87
C GLU A 106 -4.32 22.23 -7.92
N GLU A 107 -3.42 21.24 -7.94
CA GLU A 107 -3.52 20.11 -8.86
C GLU A 107 -4.77 19.29 -8.60
N TRP A 108 -5.07 18.99 -7.33
CA TRP A 108 -6.27 18.28 -6.91
C TRP A 108 -7.53 19.03 -7.34
N GLN A 109 -7.59 20.34 -7.10
CA GLN A 109 -8.73 21.17 -7.50
C GLN A 109 -8.93 21.17 -9.01
N ARG A 110 -7.85 21.26 -9.79
CA ARG A 110 -7.90 21.23 -11.25
C ARG A 110 -8.43 19.89 -11.79
N ILE A 111 -8.01 18.77 -11.19
CA ILE A 111 -8.39 17.42 -11.67
C ILE A 111 -9.80 17.05 -11.22
N THR A 112 -10.15 17.35 -9.96
CA THR A 112 -11.38 16.86 -9.32
C THR A 112 -12.51 17.90 -9.27
N GLY A 113 -12.19 19.18 -9.47
CA GLY A 113 -13.10 20.30 -9.25
C GLY A 113 -13.34 20.64 -7.78
N LYS A 114 -12.66 19.98 -6.83
CA LYS A 114 -12.94 20.08 -5.40
C LYS A 114 -11.80 20.77 -4.66
N LYS A 115 -12.16 21.66 -3.73
CA LYS A 115 -11.19 22.30 -2.83
C LYS A 115 -11.21 21.56 -1.48
N PRO A 116 -10.06 21.09 -0.96
CA PRO A 116 -10.00 20.51 0.39
C PRO A 116 -10.17 21.61 1.46
N ALA A 117 -10.25 21.21 2.73
CA ALA A 117 -10.32 22.15 3.84
C ALA A 117 -9.13 23.13 3.88
N GLU A 118 -9.30 24.29 4.52
CA GLU A 118 -8.23 25.28 4.64
C GLU A 118 -7.17 24.87 5.67
N THR A 119 -7.60 24.26 6.77
CA THR A 119 -6.74 23.67 7.79
C THR A 119 -6.35 22.25 7.39
N PRO A 120 -5.12 21.79 7.69
CA PRO A 120 -4.74 20.40 7.47
C PRO A 120 -5.51 19.47 8.42
N ASP A 121 -6.00 18.37 7.86
CA ASP A 121 -6.61 17.25 8.55
C ASP A 121 -5.57 16.38 9.28
N VAL A 122 -4.36 16.30 8.71
CA VAL A 122 -3.22 15.57 9.27
C VAL A 122 -1.96 16.44 9.19
N LEU A 123 -1.20 16.49 10.28
CA LEU A 123 0.08 17.18 10.35
C LEU A 123 1.24 16.18 10.36
N VAL A 124 2.28 16.47 9.60
CA VAL A 124 3.51 15.68 9.53
C VAL A 124 4.68 16.60 9.83
N VAL A 125 5.45 16.29 10.87
CA VAL A 125 6.68 17.01 11.23
C VAL A 125 7.85 16.05 11.12
N ALA A 126 8.74 16.24 10.16
CA ALA A 126 9.86 15.34 9.92
C ALA A 126 11.18 16.12 9.90
N LEU A 127 11.93 16.06 10.99
CA LEU A 127 13.13 16.90 11.18
C LEU A 127 14.38 16.05 11.36
N GLY A 128 15.41 16.33 10.57
CA GLY A 128 16.75 15.83 10.76
C GLY A 128 17.57 16.71 11.71
N ARG A 129 18.67 16.16 12.24
CA ARG A 129 19.66 16.86 13.07
C ARG A 129 19.10 17.50 14.35
N VAL A 130 18.04 16.94 14.94
CA VAL A 130 17.47 17.36 16.23
C VAL A 130 18.28 16.73 17.38
N PRO A 131 19.14 17.47 18.10
CA PRO A 131 20.11 16.86 19.03
C PRO A 131 19.50 16.21 20.26
N THR A 132 18.31 16.68 20.66
CA THR A 132 17.57 16.24 21.85
C THR A 132 16.73 14.98 21.62
N GLU A 133 16.64 14.49 20.39
CA GLU A 133 15.78 13.36 20.03
C GLU A 133 16.60 12.21 19.42
N ALA A 134 16.16 10.99 19.68
CA ALA A 134 16.68 9.82 18.99
C ALA A 134 16.20 9.79 17.53
N GLU A 135 16.84 8.97 16.70
CA GLU A 135 16.27 8.57 15.42
C GLU A 135 14.97 7.80 15.66
N ALA A 136 13.81 8.43 15.46
CA ALA A 136 12.54 7.88 15.92
C ALA A 136 11.32 8.36 15.10
N ALA A 137 10.23 7.59 15.17
CA ALA A 137 8.94 7.91 14.56
C ALA A 137 7.80 7.84 15.59
N TYR A 138 6.93 8.83 15.61
CA TYR A 138 5.85 8.97 16.58
C TYR A 138 4.52 9.28 15.90
N TYR A 139 3.43 8.80 16.47
CA TYR A 139 2.08 9.10 16.01
C TYR A 139 1.16 9.37 17.20
N SER A 140 0.47 10.51 17.13
CA SER A 140 -0.63 10.86 18.01
C SER A 140 -1.93 10.74 17.22
N ARG A 141 -2.76 9.76 17.60
CA ARG A 141 -4.09 9.51 17.03
C ARG A 141 -5.06 10.61 17.41
N GLN A 142 -5.01 11.10 18.66
CA GLN A 142 -5.90 12.16 19.14
C GLN A 142 -5.67 13.51 18.44
N ASN A 143 -4.46 13.78 17.96
CA ASN A 143 -4.09 15.05 17.34
C ASN A 143 -3.83 14.92 15.82
N ASP A 144 -4.12 13.77 15.21
CA ASP A 144 -3.86 13.50 13.78
C ASP A 144 -2.44 13.94 13.33
N THR A 145 -1.42 13.65 14.15
CA THR A 145 -0.06 14.17 13.96
C THR A 145 0.97 13.06 13.93
N VAL A 146 1.79 13.04 12.86
CA VAL A 146 2.95 12.16 12.69
C VAL A 146 4.23 12.97 12.89
N ILE A 147 5.18 12.46 13.67
CA ILE A 147 6.44 13.14 13.98
C ILE A 147 7.62 12.19 13.70
N PHE A 148 8.61 12.65 12.94
CA PHE A 148 9.87 11.95 12.69
C PHE A 148 11.04 12.82 13.16
N PHE A 149 11.98 12.18 13.86
CA PHE A 149 13.25 12.78 14.23
C PHE A 149 14.40 11.97 13.68
N ASN A 150 15.39 12.66 13.10
CA ASN A 150 16.69 12.12 12.68
C ASN A 150 16.64 10.93 11.71
N THR A 151 15.50 10.69 11.06
CA THR A 151 15.31 9.68 10.02
C THR A 151 14.72 10.33 8.78
N SER A 152 15.10 9.81 7.62
CA SER A 152 14.71 10.33 6.31
C SER A 152 14.30 9.26 5.30
N TYR A 153 14.09 8.03 5.77
CA TYR A 153 13.59 6.97 4.91
C TYR A 153 12.14 7.24 4.50
N TYR A 154 11.93 7.61 3.24
CA TYR A 154 10.64 8.09 2.74
C TYR A 154 9.53 7.05 2.88
N GLY A 155 9.87 5.76 2.71
CA GLY A 155 8.90 4.67 2.84
C GLY A 155 8.23 4.59 4.22
N GLN A 156 8.93 4.99 5.31
CA GLN A 156 8.30 5.06 6.62
C GLN A 156 7.39 6.28 6.75
N LEU A 157 7.82 7.45 6.25
CA LEU A 157 6.98 8.65 6.20
C LEU A 157 5.70 8.40 5.42
N LYS A 158 5.80 7.95 4.16
CA LYS A 158 4.66 7.61 3.29
C LYS A 158 3.65 6.75 4.02
N SER A 159 4.12 5.63 4.57
CA SER A 159 3.23 4.62 5.14
C SER A 159 2.56 5.05 6.45
N TRP A 160 3.22 5.85 7.29
CA TRP A 160 2.60 6.40 8.50
C TRP A 160 1.58 7.48 8.18
N VAL A 161 1.85 8.32 7.17
CA VAL A 161 0.90 9.32 6.68
C VAL A 161 -0.34 8.65 6.10
N LEU A 162 -0.16 7.64 5.26
CA LEU A 162 -1.26 6.83 4.73
C LEU A 162 -2.09 6.17 5.83
N GLY A 163 -1.44 5.66 6.89
CA GLY A 163 -2.13 5.11 8.06
C GLY A 163 -2.94 6.16 8.85
N ALA A 164 -2.38 7.35 9.06
CA ALA A 164 -3.07 8.45 9.75
C ALA A 164 -4.29 8.97 8.95
N VAL A 165 -4.11 9.14 7.63
CA VAL A 165 -5.20 9.48 6.69
C VAL A 165 -6.25 8.37 6.68
N GLY A 166 -5.83 7.11 6.57
CA GLY A 166 -6.70 5.94 6.53
C GLY A 166 -7.62 5.83 7.75
N ARG A 167 -7.09 6.07 8.95
CA ARG A 167 -7.89 6.16 10.18
C ARG A 167 -9.00 7.21 10.06
N LYS A 168 -8.64 8.44 9.70
CA LYS A 168 -9.61 9.55 9.63
C LYS A 168 -10.69 9.24 8.59
N LEU A 169 -10.28 8.69 7.45
CA LEU A 169 -11.17 8.20 6.39
C LEU A 169 -12.13 7.11 6.86
N ALA A 170 -11.68 6.13 7.64
CA ALA A 170 -12.53 5.06 8.16
C ALA A 170 -13.53 5.59 9.20
N VAL A 171 -13.07 6.37 10.17
CA VAL A 171 -13.90 6.89 11.28
C VAL A 171 -14.90 7.93 10.81
N GLU A 172 -14.51 8.82 9.90
CA GLU A 172 -15.38 9.94 9.48
C GLU A 172 -16.25 9.61 8.27
N TYR A 173 -15.77 8.74 7.37
CA TYR A 173 -16.40 8.55 6.05
C TYR A 173 -16.65 7.08 5.68
N GLY A 174 -16.20 6.11 6.48
CA GLY A 174 -16.37 4.69 6.17
C GLY A 174 -15.52 4.27 4.97
N ILE A 175 -14.38 4.93 4.75
CA ILE A 175 -13.52 4.64 3.60
C ILE A 175 -12.37 3.76 4.05
N HIS A 176 -12.27 2.57 3.46
CA HIS A 176 -11.28 1.57 3.80
C HIS A 176 -9.93 1.93 3.21
N SER A 177 -8.89 1.95 4.05
CA SER A 177 -7.52 2.15 3.62
C SER A 177 -6.77 0.81 3.57
N ILE A 178 -6.57 0.27 2.37
CA ILE A 178 -5.99 -1.06 2.18
C ILE A 178 -4.56 -0.96 1.65
N HIS A 179 -3.62 -1.67 2.29
CA HIS A 179 -2.30 -1.94 1.71
C HIS A 179 -2.43 -3.01 0.62
N GLY A 180 -2.86 -2.57 -0.57
CA GLY A 180 -3.21 -3.44 -1.67
C GLY A 180 -3.01 -2.78 -3.02
N ALA A 181 -3.05 -3.59 -4.06
CA ALA A 181 -2.90 -3.17 -5.45
C ALA A 181 -4.19 -3.41 -6.21
N VAL A 182 -4.52 -2.54 -7.16
CA VAL A 182 -5.70 -2.69 -8.01
C VAL A 182 -5.30 -2.61 -9.49
N VAL A 183 -5.83 -3.54 -10.25
CA VAL A 183 -5.84 -3.53 -11.72
C VAL A 183 -7.24 -3.86 -12.20
N THR A 184 -7.67 -3.31 -13.33
CA THR A 184 -8.94 -3.68 -13.95
C THR A 184 -8.71 -4.49 -15.20
N LYS A 185 -9.59 -5.46 -15.49
CA LYS A 185 -9.63 -6.28 -16.71
C LYS A 185 -11.07 -6.33 -17.20
N GLY A 186 -11.33 -5.87 -18.42
CA GLY A 186 -12.68 -5.82 -18.99
C GLY A 186 -13.66 -5.02 -18.14
N GLY A 187 -13.18 -3.94 -17.49
CA GLY A 187 -13.98 -3.13 -16.56
C GLY A 187 -14.19 -3.73 -15.16
N LYS A 188 -13.73 -4.96 -14.91
CA LYS A 188 -13.80 -5.59 -13.58
C LYS A 188 -12.51 -5.36 -12.79
N GLY A 189 -12.60 -4.79 -11.60
CA GLY A 189 -11.47 -4.58 -10.70
C GLY A 189 -11.04 -5.83 -9.95
N ILE A 190 -9.74 -6.03 -9.90
CA ILE A 190 -9.02 -7.06 -9.14
C ILE A 190 -8.23 -6.35 -8.04
N LEU A 191 -8.52 -6.66 -6.78
CA LEU A 191 -7.77 -6.17 -5.63
C LEU A 191 -6.84 -7.27 -5.11
N TYR A 192 -5.56 -6.96 -4.99
CA TYR A 192 -4.56 -7.83 -4.36
C TYR A 192 -4.23 -7.34 -2.96
N ILE A 193 -4.25 -8.26 -1.99
CA ILE A 193 -3.77 -8.04 -0.63
C ILE A 193 -2.74 -9.13 -0.35
N ALA A 194 -1.56 -8.73 0.09
CA ALA A 194 -0.40 -9.59 -0.03
C ALA A 194 0.68 -9.19 0.99
N PRO A 195 1.18 -10.13 1.82
CA PRO A 195 2.35 -9.86 2.61
C PRO A 195 3.58 -9.62 1.76
N THR A 196 4.58 -8.98 2.34
CA THR A 196 5.86 -8.71 1.70
C THR A 196 6.47 -9.98 1.10
N GLY A 197 6.90 -9.91 -0.17
CA GLY A 197 7.63 -10.99 -0.84
C GLY A 197 6.76 -12.07 -1.53
N THR A 198 5.43 -11.95 -1.46
CA THR A 198 4.51 -12.93 -2.06
C THR A 198 4.20 -12.69 -3.54
N GLY A 199 4.44 -11.49 -4.07
CA GLY A 199 4.30 -11.17 -5.50
C GLY A 199 3.15 -10.22 -5.86
N LYS A 200 2.76 -9.29 -4.97
CA LYS A 200 1.76 -8.23 -5.24
C LYS A 200 2.05 -7.49 -6.54
N SER A 201 3.19 -6.78 -6.62
CA SER A 201 3.55 -6.00 -7.80
C SER A 201 3.72 -6.89 -9.04
N THR A 202 4.35 -8.06 -8.90
CA THR A 202 4.43 -9.01 -10.02
C THR A 202 3.06 -9.37 -10.59
N SER A 203 2.04 -9.50 -9.74
CA SER A 203 0.67 -9.79 -10.17
C SER A 203 -0.02 -8.58 -10.80
N THR A 204 0.15 -7.39 -10.22
CA THR A 204 -0.38 -6.13 -10.78
C THR A 204 0.14 -5.90 -12.20
N TYR A 205 1.45 -5.95 -12.39
CA TYR A 205 2.10 -5.70 -13.68
C TYR A 205 1.92 -6.87 -14.65
N GLY A 206 1.88 -8.12 -14.17
CA GLY A 206 1.65 -9.28 -15.02
C GLY A 206 0.26 -9.28 -15.67
N VAL A 207 -0.79 -8.88 -14.95
CA VAL A 207 -2.13 -8.75 -15.55
C VAL A 207 -2.18 -7.62 -16.60
N MET A 208 -1.32 -6.61 -16.49
CA MET A 208 -1.23 -5.55 -17.51
C MET A 208 -0.73 -6.06 -18.89
N GLU A 209 -0.25 -7.30 -19.02
CA GLU A 209 0.07 -7.89 -20.32
C GLU A 209 -1.18 -8.27 -21.13
N PHE A 210 -2.33 -8.43 -20.48
CA PHE A 210 -3.58 -8.75 -21.16
C PHE A 210 -4.21 -7.51 -21.82
N PRO A 211 -4.97 -7.67 -22.92
CA PRO A 211 -5.77 -6.60 -23.48
C PRO A 211 -6.88 -6.18 -22.51
N ASP A 212 -7.40 -4.97 -22.72
CA ASP A 212 -8.51 -4.39 -21.95
C ASP A 212 -8.24 -4.30 -20.45
N THR A 213 -7.01 -3.94 -20.08
CA THR A 213 -6.66 -3.65 -18.70
C THR A 213 -6.27 -2.20 -18.47
N ARG A 214 -6.56 -1.74 -17.24
CA ARG A 214 -6.11 -0.43 -16.75
C ARG A 214 -5.46 -0.58 -15.38
N PHE A 215 -4.29 0.01 -15.23
CA PHE A 215 -3.55 0.09 -13.98
C PHE A 215 -4.17 1.15 -13.07
N HIS A 216 -4.46 0.77 -11.82
CA HIS A 216 -5.03 1.68 -10.83
C HIS A 216 -4.03 2.01 -9.71
N SER A 217 -3.52 0.99 -9.00
CA SER A 217 -2.56 1.19 -7.92
C SER A 217 -1.70 -0.05 -7.67
N ASP A 218 -0.48 0.12 -7.14
CA ASP A 218 0.41 -1.01 -6.82
C ASP A 218 0.64 -1.24 -5.31
N ASP A 219 0.46 -0.22 -4.49
CA ASP A 219 0.86 -0.31 -3.09
C ASP A 219 -0.29 -0.03 -2.11
N TRP A 220 -1.10 1.00 -2.37
CA TRP A 220 -2.16 1.44 -1.48
C TRP A 220 -3.42 1.82 -2.27
N VAL A 221 -4.59 1.63 -1.65
CA VAL A 221 -5.88 1.96 -2.25
C VAL A 221 -6.90 2.38 -1.19
N TYR A 222 -7.77 3.31 -1.56
CA TYR A 222 -8.94 3.66 -0.77
C TYR A 222 -10.19 3.03 -1.36
N VAL A 223 -10.98 2.32 -0.55
CA VAL A 223 -12.19 1.63 -0.99
C VAL A 223 -13.41 2.23 -0.29
N ARG A 224 -14.44 2.55 -1.06
CA ARG A 224 -15.75 2.94 -0.56
C ARG A 224 -16.72 1.78 -0.75
N TYR A 225 -17.46 1.42 0.30
CA TYR A 225 -18.56 0.48 0.20
C TYR A 225 -19.86 1.24 -0.02
N ALA A 226 -20.49 1.01 -1.15
CA ALA A 226 -21.66 1.74 -1.59
C ALA A 226 -22.88 0.82 -1.67
N TYR A 227 -24.04 1.41 -1.41
CA TYR A 227 -25.33 0.76 -1.54
C TYR A 227 -26.10 1.37 -2.70
N ARG A 228 -26.90 0.53 -3.34
CA ARG A 228 -27.86 0.98 -4.36
C ARG A 228 -29.16 1.37 -3.69
N THR A 229 -29.73 2.50 -4.06
CA THR A 229 -31.08 2.90 -3.65
C THR A 229 -32.13 2.28 -4.58
N LYS A 230 -33.39 2.22 -4.15
CA LYS A 230 -34.53 1.80 -5.00
C LYS A 230 -34.66 2.61 -6.31
N ASP A 231 -34.27 3.89 -6.30
CA ASP A 231 -34.27 4.76 -7.50
C ASP A 231 -32.99 4.64 -8.35
N GLY A 232 -32.09 3.71 -8.00
CA GLY A 232 -30.92 3.33 -8.81
C GLY A 232 -29.65 4.12 -8.54
N LYS A 233 -29.66 5.11 -7.64
CA LYS A 233 -28.44 5.82 -7.20
C LYS A 233 -27.52 4.87 -6.44
N ILE A 234 -26.23 5.14 -6.49
CA ILE A 234 -25.20 4.38 -5.77
C ILE A 234 -24.41 5.36 -4.92
N PHE A 235 -24.33 5.12 -3.61
CA PHE A 235 -23.54 5.98 -2.73
C PHE A 235 -23.01 5.23 -1.50
N SER A 236 -21.86 5.69 -1.01
CA SER A 236 -21.24 5.21 0.23
C SER A 236 -21.78 6.02 1.42
N PRO A 237 -22.39 5.38 2.43
CA PRO A 237 -22.85 6.08 3.62
C PRO A 237 -21.65 6.62 4.41
N ALA A 238 -21.84 7.79 5.03
CA ALA A 238 -20.86 8.40 5.92
C ALA A 238 -21.46 8.72 7.29
N ARG A 239 -22.74 9.07 7.35
CA ARG A 239 -23.46 9.42 8.59
C ARG A 239 -24.90 8.94 8.51
N ILE A 240 -25.46 8.61 9.67
CA ILE A 240 -26.88 8.24 9.79
C ILE A 240 -27.50 9.08 10.90
N LEU A 241 -28.64 9.71 10.59
CA LEU A 241 -29.39 10.53 11.51
C LEU A 241 -30.77 9.90 11.78
N GLU A 242 -31.10 9.68 13.04
CA GLU A 242 -32.43 9.24 13.48
C GLU A 242 -33.02 10.30 14.42
N GLY A 243 -34.21 10.81 14.11
CA GLY A 243 -34.78 11.93 14.88
C GLY A 243 -33.96 13.22 14.86
N GLY A 244 -33.00 13.35 13.94
CA GLY A 244 -32.06 14.48 13.88
C GLY A 244 -30.75 14.27 14.66
N GLU A 245 -30.64 13.18 15.45
CA GLU A 245 -29.43 12.82 16.16
C GLU A 245 -28.56 11.86 15.34
N GLU A 246 -27.24 12.01 15.41
CA GLU A 246 -26.32 11.10 14.72
C GLU A 246 -26.18 9.80 15.50
N VAL A 247 -26.65 8.71 14.90
CA VAL A 247 -26.65 7.37 15.50
C VAL A 247 -25.51 6.49 15.00
N ALA A 248 -24.92 6.82 13.85
CA ALA A 248 -23.73 6.13 13.33
C ALA A 248 -22.91 7.04 12.39
N ARG A 249 -21.59 6.83 12.39
CA ARG A 249 -20.64 7.54 11.53
C ARG A 249 -19.58 6.61 10.95
N GLY A 250 -19.13 6.93 9.74
CA GLY A 250 -18.06 6.24 9.05
C GLY A 250 -18.30 4.74 8.92
N TYR A 251 -17.33 3.94 9.34
CA TYR A 251 -17.43 2.47 9.29
C TYR A 251 -18.61 1.90 10.09
N GLN A 252 -19.07 2.60 11.14
CA GLN A 252 -20.16 2.14 12.00
C GLN A 252 -21.52 2.14 11.27
N THR A 253 -21.64 2.92 10.19
CA THR A 253 -22.86 3.00 9.39
C THR A 253 -23.23 1.65 8.78
N TYR A 254 -22.24 0.82 8.43
CA TYR A 254 -22.46 -0.46 7.79
C TYR A 254 -23.23 -1.42 8.70
N ARG A 255 -22.72 -1.64 9.92
CA ARG A 255 -23.40 -2.50 10.88
C ARG A 255 -24.75 -1.95 11.31
N TRP A 256 -24.84 -0.64 11.53
CA TRP A 256 -26.09 0.00 11.92
C TRP A 256 -27.20 -0.24 10.87
N LEU A 257 -26.89 -0.07 9.58
CA LEU A 257 -27.84 -0.28 8.48
C LEU A 257 -28.33 -1.73 8.40
N GLU A 258 -27.44 -2.70 8.61
CA GLU A 258 -27.81 -4.12 8.64
C GLU A 258 -28.73 -4.48 9.81
N ASP A 259 -28.55 -3.84 10.95
CA ASP A 259 -29.36 -4.06 12.16
C ASP A 259 -30.69 -3.27 12.11
N HIS A 260 -30.81 -2.21 11.29
CA HIS A 260 -31.96 -1.29 11.23
C HIS A 260 -32.57 -1.13 9.82
N ARG A 261 -32.66 -2.22 9.06
CA ARG A 261 -33.04 -2.25 7.63
C ARG A 261 -34.37 -1.57 7.28
N SER A 262 -35.29 -1.51 8.23
CA SER A 262 -36.63 -0.92 8.04
C SER A 262 -36.76 0.52 8.57
N SER A 263 -35.69 1.07 9.16
CA SER A 263 -35.70 2.41 9.73
C SER A 263 -35.91 3.48 8.64
N ASP A 264 -36.54 4.58 9.04
CA ASP A 264 -36.68 5.81 8.26
C ASP A 264 -35.49 6.77 8.45
N ALA A 265 -34.44 6.34 9.17
CA ALA A 265 -33.28 7.17 9.43
C ALA A 265 -32.66 7.71 8.14
N THR A 266 -32.23 8.96 8.21
CA THR A 266 -31.61 9.68 7.11
C THR A 266 -30.16 9.25 6.98
N VAL A 267 -29.82 8.63 5.86
CA VAL A 267 -28.46 8.25 5.51
C VAL A 267 -27.85 9.34 4.64
N ILE A 268 -26.76 9.93 5.09
CA ILE A 268 -25.98 10.93 4.36
C ILE A 268 -24.66 10.29 3.95
N GLY A 269 -24.30 10.44 2.68
CA GLY A 269 -23.09 9.86 2.14
C GLY A 269 -22.65 10.50 0.84
N ARG A 270 -21.80 9.80 0.08
CA ARG A 270 -21.23 10.31 -1.18
C ARG A 270 -21.46 9.37 -2.34
N GLY A 271 -21.95 9.93 -3.45
CA GLY A 271 -22.09 9.23 -4.72
C GLY A 271 -20.73 8.88 -5.33
N LEU A 272 -20.75 8.15 -6.45
CA LEU A 272 -19.53 7.80 -7.18
C LEU A 272 -18.83 9.01 -7.83
N ASP A 273 -19.58 10.08 -8.12
CA ASP A 273 -19.06 11.39 -8.52
C ASP A 273 -18.61 12.25 -7.31
N ASP A 274 -18.65 11.65 -6.12
CA ASP A 274 -18.26 12.21 -4.84
C ASP A 274 -19.11 13.46 -4.43
N ARG A 275 -20.30 13.63 -5.03
CA ARG A 275 -21.32 14.56 -4.54
C ARG A 275 -22.05 13.97 -3.33
N GLU A 276 -22.53 14.85 -2.45
CA GLU A 276 -23.34 14.42 -1.32
C GLU A 276 -24.67 13.83 -1.80
N VAL A 277 -25.06 12.71 -1.21
CA VAL A 277 -26.31 12.01 -1.47
C VAL A 277 -26.98 11.75 -0.13
N THR A 278 -28.29 11.98 -0.09
CA THR A 278 -29.14 11.66 1.07
C THR A 278 -30.22 10.68 0.64
N ALA A 279 -30.46 9.64 1.45
CA ALA A 279 -31.52 8.65 1.24
C ALA A 279 -32.07 8.15 2.58
N SER A 280 -33.24 7.51 2.57
CA SER A 280 -33.75 6.79 3.74
C SER A 280 -33.08 5.42 3.87
N ALA A 281 -32.81 4.95 5.09
CA ALA A 281 -32.20 3.65 5.34
C ALA A 281 -32.98 2.49 4.69
N ARG A 282 -34.32 2.53 4.73
CA ARG A 282 -35.19 1.53 4.09
C ARG A 282 -35.15 1.49 2.56
N ASP A 283 -34.50 2.47 1.92
CA ASP A 283 -34.36 2.54 0.47
C ASP A 283 -33.06 1.93 -0.03
N LEU A 284 -32.15 1.55 0.87
CA LEU A 284 -30.86 0.96 0.55
C LEU A 284 -30.95 -0.56 0.40
N ASP A 285 -30.37 -1.07 -0.68
CA ASP A 285 -30.06 -2.49 -0.84
C ASP A 285 -28.80 -2.85 -0.03
N VAL A 286 -29.01 -3.03 1.27
CA VAL A 286 -27.94 -3.35 2.24
C VAL A 286 -27.39 -4.77 2.13
N ASP A 287 -28.08 -5.65 1.40
CA ASP A 287 -27.67 -7.04 1.21
C ASP A 287 -26.64 -7.22 0.10
N HIS A 288 -26.60 -6.29 -0.85
CA HIS A 288 -25.70 -6.33 -2.00
C HIS A 288 -24.82 -5.07 -2.07
N PRO A 289 -23.93 -4.85 -1.09
CA PRO A 289 -22.97 -3.74 -1.17
C PRO A 289 -22.03 -3.91 -2.36
N GLU A 290 -21.53 -2.79 -2.88
CA GLU A 290 -20.56 -2.73 -3.95
C GLU A 290 -19.28 -2.02 -3.45
N ALA A 291 -18.11 -2.52 -3.83
CA ALA A 291 -16.82 -1.93 -3.45
C ALA A 291 -16.21 -1.13 -4.61
N TYR A 292 -15.80 0.11 -4.33
CA TYR A 292 -15.22 1.02 -5.31
C TYR A 292 -13.87 1.54 -4.84
N ALA A 293 -12.81 1.22 -5.58
CA ALA A 293 -11.44 1.65 -5.35
C ALA A 293 -11.16 3.03 -5.94
N TYR A 294 -10.30 3.79 -5.26
CA TYR A 294 -9.82 5.12 -5.62
C TYR A 294 -8.30 5.18 -5.38
N THR A 295 -7.57 5.85 -6.28
CA THR A 295 -6.10 5.91 -6.18
C THR A 295 -5.69 6.79 -5.00
N SER A 296 -4.71 6.33 -4.22
CA SER A 296 -4.14 7.12 -3.14
C SER A 296 -3.04 8.06 -3.63
N GLU A 297 -2.21 7.57 -4.56
CA GLU A 297 -0.97 8.19 -5.00
C GLU A 297 -1.09 8.70 -6.45
N LYS A 298 -0.32 9.74 -6.77
CA LYS A 298 -0.13 10.25 -8.13
C LYS A 298 1.03 9.54 -8.84
N VAL A 299 2.18 9.47 -8.16
CA VAL A 299 3.41 8.81 -8.62
C VAL A 299 3.78 7.77 -7.56
N PHE A 300 4.15 6.56 -7.96
CA PHE A 300 4.29 5.43 -7.03
C PHE A 300 5.73 5.29 -6.51
N TYR A 301 5.89 5.23 -5.19
CA TYR A 301 7.17 4.89 -4.56
C TYR A 301 7.38 3.37 -4.55
N LEU A 302 8.21 2.85 -5.46
CA LEU A 302 8.35 1.41 -5.73
C LEU A 302 9.77 0.91 -5.50
N ARG A 303 9.91 -0.41 -5.30
CA ARG A 303 11.23 -1.06 -5.34
C ARG A 303 11.73 -1.08 -6.78
N SER A 304 12.99 -0.71 -6.97
CA SER A 304 13.60 -0.70 -8.31
C SER A 304 13.93 -2.11 -8.82
N ASN A 305 13.90 -3.13 -7.96
CA ASN A 305 14.04 -4.52 -8.36
C ASN A 305 12.89 -5.04 -9.25
N LEU A 306 11.82 -4.25 -9.41
CA LEU A 306 10.80 -4.47 -10.44
C LEU A 306 11.43 -4.64 -11.84
N VAL A 307 12.55 -3.95 -12.12
CA VAL A 307 13.31 -4.02 -13.38
C VAL A 307 13.74 -5.44 -13.74
N GLU A 308 13.95 -6.33 -12.77
CA GLU A 308 14.33 -7.74 -13.04
C GLU A 308 13.27 -8.49 -13.85
N ASN A 309 11.99 -8.17 -13.64
CA ASN A 309 10.87 -8.87 -14.28
C ASN A 309 10.16 -7.98 -15.31
N PHE A 310 10.25 -6.65 -15.15
CA PHE A 310 9.64 -5.66 -16.02
C PHE A 310 10.65 -4.56 -16.39
N PRO A 311 11.61 -4.85 -17.30
CA PRO A 311 12.65 -3.90 -17.71
C PRO A 311 12.13 -2.53 -18.15
N GLN A 312 10.89 -2.47 -18.66
CA GLN A 312 10.23 -1.24 -19.09
C GLN A 312 10.15 -0.19 -17.98
N ALA A 313 10.06 -0.60 -16.71
CA ALA A 313 10.07 0.31 -15.57
C ALA A 313 11.39 1.13 -15.49
N ALA A 314 12.50 0.59 -16.01
CA ALA A 314 13.80 1.27 -15.98
C ALA A 314 13.79 2.59 -16.77
N PHE A 315 12.99 2.71 -17.84
CA PHE A 315 12.91 3.94 -18.66
C PHE A 315 12.40 5.14 -17.87
N ASP A 316 11.55 4.91 -16.87
CA ASP A 316 11.04 5.94 -16.00
C ASP A 316 11.92 6.11 -14.76
N MET A 317 12.33 5.00 -14.13
CA MET A 317 13.20 5.03 -12.94
C MET A 317 14.54 5.74 -13.19
N ILE A 318 15.11 5.64 -14.40
CA ILE A 318 16.35 6.35 -14.75
C ILE A 318 16.16 7.88 -14.90
N ARG A 319 14.91 8.37 -14.91
CA ARG A 319 14.57 9.79 -14.93
C ARG A 319 14.01 10.26 -13.58
N SER A 320 13.82 9.35 -12.63
CA SER A 320 13.21 9.65 -11.34
C SER A 320 14.25 9.93 -10.26
N ARG A 321 13.78 10.35 -9.08
CA ARG A 321 14.59 10.25 -7.86
C ARG A 321 14.72 8.77 -7.45
N LEU A 322 15.91 8.40 -6.99
CA LEU A 322 16.22 7.13 -6.35
C LEU A 322 16.61 7.34 -4.89
N GLU A 323 16.31 6.34 -4.07
CA GLU A 323 16.69 6.28 -2.67
C GLU A 323 17.43 4.97 -2.43
N ASN A 324 18.61 5.06 -1.82
CA ASN A 324 19.46 3.93 -1.47
C ASN A 324 19.84 3.06 -2.67
N ALA A 325 20.16 3.64 -3.84
CA ALA A 325 20.80 2.88 -4.93
C ALA A 325 22.30 2.72 -4.64
N PRO A 326 22.82 1.49 -4.45
CA PRO A 326 24.20 1.28 -4.06
C PRO A 326 25.16 1.35 -5.25
N ASP A 327 26.45 1.20 -4.98
CA ASP A 327 27.48 0.86 -5.97
C ASP A 327 27.72 -0.65 -5.94
N VAL A 328 27.81 -1.28 -7.11
CA VAL A 328 27.91 -2.74 -7.24
C VAL A 328 29.36 -3.20 -7.35
N THR A 329 29.69 -4.34 -6.76
CA THR A 329 31.04 -4.92 -6.88
C THR A 329 31.14 -5.84 -8.11
N PRO A 330 32.36 -6.11 -8.62
CA PRO A 330 32.55 -7.09 -9.70
C PRO A 330 32.00 -8.49 -9.36
N GLU A 331 32.02 -8.85 -8.07
CA GLU A 331 31.45 -10.11 -7.57
C GLU A 331 29.93 -10.15 -7.77
N PHE A 332 29.21 -9.07 -7.44
CA PHE A 332 27.77 -8.98 -7.71
C PHE A 332 27.45 -9.06 -9.20
N MET A 333 28.24 -8.35 -10.02
CA MET A 333 28.10 -8.37 -11.48
C MET A 333 28.28 -9.78 -12.06
N LEU A 334 29.22 -10.55 -11.52
CA LEU A 334 29.44 -11.95 -11.91
C LEU A 334 28.28 -12.84 -11.48
N GLN A 335 27.85 -12.74 -10.22
CA GLN A 335 26.78 -13.57 -9.66
C GLN A 335 25.42 -13.33 -10.34
N ASN A 336 25.18 -12.10 -10.81
CA ASN A 336 23.90 -11.70 -11.41
C ASN A 336 23.98 -11.54 -12.94
N LYS A 337 25.04 -12.04 -13.58
CA LYS A 337 25.28 -11.86 -15.02
C LYS A 337 24.07 -12.22 -15.88
N ALA A 338 23.44 -13.37 -15.62
CA ALA A 338 22.31 -13.83 -16.44
C ALA A 338 21.11 -12.85 -16.39
N THR A 339 20.78 -12.34 -15.20
CA THR A 339 19.70 -11.35 -15.03
C THR A 339 20.06 -10.04 -15.70
N ILE A 340 21.29 -9.55 -15.50
CA ILE A 340 21.78 -8.31 -16.13
C ILE A 340 21.70 -8.41 -17.65
N ASP A 341 22.18 -9.52 -18.24
CA ASP A 341 22.16 -9.75 -19.68
C ASP A 341 20.72 -9.75 -20.24
N ALA A 342 19.77 -10.38 -19.53
CA ALA A 342 18.38 -10.45 -19.93
C ALA A 342 17.70 -9.08 -19.93
N VAL A 343 17.92 -8.27 -18.89
CA VAL A 343 17.41 -6.89 -18.81
C VAL A 343 18.09 -6.01 -19.86
N GLU A 344 19.39 -6.14 -20.03
CA GLU A 344 20.18 -5.36 -20.99
C GLU A 344 19.65 -5.53 -22.41
N LEU A 345 19.31 -6.76 -22.81
CA LEU A 345 18.74 -7.05 -24.13
C LEU A 345 17.46 -6.23 -24.41
N GLN A 346 16.68 -5.94 -23.37
CA GLN A 346 15.43 -5.18 -23.48
C GLN A 346 15.65 -3.67 -23.51
N LEU A 347 16.74 -3.18 -22.92
CA LEU A 347 17.03 -1.74 -22.76
C LEU A 347 18.00 -1.19 -23.80
N ARG A 348 18.97 -2.00 -24.25
CA ARG A 348 20.04 -1.54 -25.14
C ARG A 348 19.45 -0.93 -26.42
N ARG A 349 20.10 0.13 -26.91
CA ARG A 349 19.71 0.87 -28.13
C ARG A 349 18.34 1.57 -28.04
N LYS A 350 17.79 1.77 -26.84
CA LYS A 350 16.58 2.55 -26.62
C LYS A 350 16.89 3.72 -25.68
N ALA A 351 16.43 4.92 -26.03
CA ALA A 351 16.66 6.10 -25.20
C ALA A 351 16.00 5.98 -23.81
N PRO A 352 16.68 6.38 -22.72
CA PRO A 352 17.97 7.08 -22.69
C PRO A 352 19.20 6.15 -22.61
N PHE A 353 19.01 4.83 -22.56
CA PHE A 353 20.08 3.82 -22.40
C PHE A 353 20.94 3.61 -23.66
N ASP A 354 20.49 4.10 -24.81
CA ASP A 354 21.24 4.07 -26.08
C ASP A 354 22.53 4.91 -26.06
N LYS A 355 22.63 5.87 -25.14
CA LYS A 355 23.80 6.74 -24.96
C LYS A 355 24.85 6.19 -23.98
N MET A 356 24.49 5.17 -23.19
CA MET A 356 25.39 4.55 -22.23
C MET A 356 26.31 3.58 -22.95
N ASP A 357 27.57 3.51 -22.51
CA ASP A 357 28.43 2.42 -22.96
C ASP A 357 27.98 1.08 -22.34
N ASN A 358 28.60 -0.02 -22.78
CA ASN A 358 28.18 -1.35 -22.32
C ASN A 358 28.37 -1.55 -20.81
N GLN A 359 29.46 -1.04 -20.27
CA GLN A 359 29.76 -1.22 -18.85
C GLN A 359 28.82 -0.37 -18.01
N GLU A 360 28.64 0.90 -18.39
CA GLU A 360 27.75 1.85 -17.73
C GLU A 360 26.30 1.35 -17.70
N LEU A 361 25.79 0.82 -18.82
CA LEU A 361 24.44 0.26 -18.88
C LEU A 361 24.28 -0.93 -17.93
N ARG A 362 25.25 -1.84 -17.92
CA ARG A 362 25.20 -3.05 -17.09
C ARG A 362 25.29 -2.73 -15.61
N GLU A 363 26.17 -1.80 -15.24
CA GLU A 363 26.29 -1.30 -13.87
C GLU A 363 24.99 -0.58 -13.44
N THR A 364 24.43 0.28 -14.30
CA THR A 364 23.15 0.95 -14.05
C THR A 364 22.02 -0.06 -13.80
N ILE A 365 21.92 -1.08 -14.65
CA ILE A 365 20.95 -2.18 -14.51
C ILE A 365 21.13 -2.87 -13.16
N ALA A 366 22.36 -3.27 -12.83
CA ALA A 366 22.68 -3.97 -11.59
C ALA A 366 22.31 -3.14 -10.35
N ARG A 367 22.58 -1.83 -10.37
CA ARG A 367 22.28 -0.91 -9.25
C ARG A 367 20.79 -0.78 -8.96
N PHE A 368 19.90 -1.03 -9.93
CA PHE A 368 18.46 -1.03 -9.68
C PHE A 368 18.00 -2.19 -8.77
N PHE A 369 18.71 -3.31 -8.72
CA PHE A 369 18.27 -4.47 -7.94
C PHE A 369 19.33 -5.06 -7.01
N ALA A 370 20.50 -4.42 -6.90
CA ALA A 370 21.55 -4.88 -6.00
C ALA A 370 21.20 -4.82 -4.52
N PHE A 371 20.33 -3.88 -4.13
CA PHE A 371 19.82 -3.78 -2.77
C PHE A 371 18.29 -3.83 -2.79
N ASP A 372 17.72 -4.77 -2.02
CA ASP A 372 16.27 -5.05 -2.01
C ASP A 372 15.39 -3.87 -1.62
N ASN A 373 15.97 -2.85 -0.98
CA ASN A 373 15.28 -1.66 -0.56
C ASN A 373 15.77 -0.38 -1.27
N THR A 374 16.40 -0.53 -2.45
CA THR A 374 16.51 0.58 -3.40
C THR A 374 15.11 0.93 -3.92
N ARG A 375 14.82 2.23 -3.93
CA ARG A 375 13.49 2.75 -4.26
C ARG A 375 13.58 3.80 -5.33
N ALA A 376 12.53 3.90 -6.12
CA ALA A 376 12.37 4.90 -7.18
C ALA A 376 10.93 5.42 -7.21
N MET A 377 10.76 6.65 -7.68
CA MET A 377 9.45 7.22 -7.99
C MET A 377 9.07 6.83 -9.41
N LEU A 378 7.96 6.11 -9.59
CA LEU A 378 7.49 5.65 -10.88
C LEU A 378 6.19 6.37 -11.27
N ASP A 379 6.23 7.17 -12.33
CA ASP A 379 5.04 7.71 -12.98
C ASP A 379 4.52 6.68 -13.98
N ILE A 380 3.45 5.99 -13.60
CA ILE A 380 2.92 4.90 -14.41
C ILE A 380 2.39 5.37 -15.78
N THR A 381 2.11 6.67 -15.95
CA THR A 381 1.64 7.24 -17.23
C THR A 381 2.74 7.31 -18.29
N THR A 382 4.00 7.12 -17.89
CA THR A 382 5.12 7.00 -18.84
C THR A 382 5.41 5.54 -19.23
N VAL A 383 4.89 4.59 -18.45
CA VAL A 383 5.04 3.14 -18.66
C VAL A 383 3.89 2.59 -19.51
N PHE A 384 2.66 2.99 -19.22
CA PHE A 384 1.46 2.58 -19.95
C PHE A 384 0.79 3.79 -20.61
N PRO A 385 0.13 3.59 -21.77
CA PRO A 385 -0.60 4.68 -22.41
C PRO A 385 -1.75 5.15 -21.51
N LYS A 386 -2.14 6.43 -21.63
CA LYS A 386 -3.01 7.12 -20.67
C LYS A 386 -4.37 6.44 -20.47
N GLU A 387 -4.95 5.87 -21.53
CA GLU A 387 -6.22 5.13 -21.47
C GLU A 387 -6.14 3.83 -20.65
N ARG A 388 -4.92 3.30 -20.45
CA ARG A 388 -4.63 2.12 -19.64
C ARG A 388 -4.23 2.45 -18.20
N VAL A 389 -4.47 3.67 -17.76
CA VAL A 389 -4.14 4.13 -16.40
C VAL A 389 -5.31 4.93 -15.80
N TYR A 390 -5.51 4.82 -14.49
CA TYR A 390 -6.34 5.75 -13.72
C TYR A 390 -5.52 6.99 -13.35
N THR A 391 -5.87 8.14 -13.91
CA THR A 391 -5.15 9.41 -13.63
C THR A 391 -5.97 10.40 -12.79
N ASN A 392 -7.29 10.22 -12.73
CA ASN A 392 -8.16 10.99 -11.85
C ASN A 392 -8.30 10.23 -10.52
N PRO A 393 -7.86 10.78 -9.38
CA PRO A 393 -7.94 10.09 -8.09
C PRO A 393 -9.37 9.86 -7.61
N MET A 394 -10.35 10.53 -8.21
CA MET A 394 -11.77 10.38 -7.90
C MET A 394 -12.52 9.56 -8.95
N GLU A 395 -11.83 8.96 -9.93
CA GLU A 395 -12.43 7.99 -10.85
C GLU A 395 -12.52 6.61 -10.17
N PRO A 396 -13.73 6.08 -9.94
CA PRO A 396 -13.89 4.82 -9.22
C PRO A 396 -13.56 3.60 -10.09
N ALA A 397 -12.89 2.61 -9.49
CA ALA A 397 -12.74 1.26 -10.06
C ALA A 397 -13.57 0.26 -9.23
N ARG A 398 -14.63 -0.32 -9.82
CA ARG A 398 -15.45 -1.32 -9.11
C ARG A 398 -14.67 -2.61 -8.89
N ILE A 399 -14.50 -3.01 -7.64
CA ILE A 399 -13.83 -4.25 -7.25
C ILE A 399 -14.83 -5.40 -7.39
N HIS A 400 -14.44 -6.43 -8.12
CA HIS A 400 -15.24 -7.64 -8.33
C HIS A 400 -14.59 -8.87 -7.69
N ALA A 401 -13.26 -8.91 -7.65
CA ALA A 401 -12.51 -9.99 -7.03
C ALA A 401 -11.41 -9.44 -6.11
N VAL A 402 -11.21 -10.10 -4.98
CA VAL A 402 -10.13 -9.85 -4.01
C VAL A 402 -9.29 -11.10 -3.89
N PHE A 403 -7.99 -10.97 -4.05
CA PHE A 403 -7.04 -12.07 -3.93
C PHE A 403 -6.13 -11.83 -2.73
N LEU A 404 -6.19 -12.74 -1.74
CA LEU A 404 -5.21 -12.84 -0.68
C LEU A 404 -4.04 -13.66 -1.20
N ILE A 405 -2.92 -13.01 -1.49
CA ILE A 405 -1.75 -13.68 -2.08
C ILE A 405 -0.91 -14.29 -0.97
N LYS A 406 -0.45 -15.53 -1.19
CA LYS A 406 0.59 -16.19 -0.39
C LYS A 406 1.64 -16.84 -1.26
N ARG A 407 2.69 -17.30 -0.58
CA ARG A 407 3.66 -18.23 -1.14
C ARG A 407 3.96 -19.27 -0.07
N ASN A 408 3.29 -20.41 -0.18
CA ASN A 408 3.46 -21.54 0.72
C ASN A 408 3.70 -22.82 -0.09
N PHE A 409 4.94 -23.31 -0.07
CA PHE A 409 5.34 -24.50 -0.82
C PHE A 409 4.85 -25.81 -0.19
N ASP A 410 4.38 -25.78 1.05
CA ASP A 410 3.84 -26.96 1.75
C ASP A 410 2.40 -27.27 1.31
N GLU A 411 1.76 -26.35 0.60
CA GLU A 411 0.39 -26.51 0.10
C GLU A 411 0.36 -26.80 -1.41
N ASP A 412 -0.56 -27.68 -1.81
CA ASP A 412 -0.81 -27.99 -3.23
C ASP A 412 -1.96 -27.17 -3.82
N VAL A 413 -2.76 -26.51 -2.99
CA VAL A 413 -3.84 -25.61 -3.44
C VAL A 413 -3.19 -24.35 -4.01
N VAL A 414 -3.57 -24.00 -5.24
CA VAL A 414 -3.01 -22.84 -5.96
C VAL A 414 -3.99 -21.67 -6.02
N VAL A 415 -5.29 -21.96 -6.10
CA VAL A 415 -6.35 -20.95 -5.99
C VAL A 415 -7.58 -21.57 -5.35
N ASP A 416 -8.25 -20.81 -4.49
CA ASP A 416 -9.40 -21.27 -3.72
C ASP A 416 -10.38 -20.12 -3.46
N ARG A 417 -11.68 -20.36 -3.62
CA ARG A 417 -12.73 -19.40 -3.26
C ARG A 417 -12.95 -19.48 -1.76
N LEU A 418 -12.76 -18.35 -1.07
CA LEU A 418 -12.78 -18.29 0.39
C LEU A 418 -14.21 -18.12 0.94
N SER A 419 -14.50 -18.85 2.02
CA SER A 419 -15.56 -18.49 2.97
C SER A 419 -15.17 -17.24 3.77
N ILE A 420 -16.12 -16.66 4.50
CA ILE A 420 -15.84 -15.50 5.36
C ILE A 420 -14.89 -15.89 6.51
N ASP A 421 -15.04 -17.08 7.09
CA ASP A 421 -14.18 -17.56 8.18
C ASP A 421 -12.72 -17.64 7.72
N GLU A 422 -12.48 -18.22 6.55
CA GLU A 422 -11.13 -18.36 5.98
C GLU A 422 -10.56 -17.00 5.58
N PHE A 423 -11.35 -16.14 4.93
CA PHE A 423 -10.92 -14.80 4.54
C PHE A 423 -10.47 -13.97 5.75
N MET A 424 -11.29 -13.94 6.80
CA MET A 424 -10.99 -13.16 8.01
C MET A 424 -9.83 -13.77 8.80
N ALA A 425 -9.73 -15.09 8.89
CA ALA A 425 -8.60 -15.76 9.52
C ALA A 425 -7.27 -15.48 8.79
N ARG A 426 -7.27 -15.51 7.45
CA ARG A 426 -6.08 -15.19 6.63
C ARG A 426 -5.59 -13.77 6.91
N LEU A 427 -6.50 -12.79 6.95
CA LEU A 427 -6.19 -11.40 7.30
C LEU A 427 -5.62 -11.29 8.72
N LEU A 428 -6.24 -11.90 9.72
CA LEU A 428 -5.80 -11.82 11.11
C LEU A 428 -4.42 -12.47 11.34
N VAL A 429 -4.10 -13.53 10.60
CA VAL A 429 -2.83 -14.27 10.74
C VAL A 429 -1.69 -13.59 9.97
N GLY A 430 -1.91 -13.23 8.71
CA GLY A 430 -0.95 -12.37 8.03
C GLY A 430 0.40 -12.99 7.63
N LEU A 431 0.53 -14.31 7.53
CA LEU A 431 1.84 -14.98 7.39
C LEU A 431 2.60 -14.60 6.11
N THR A 432 3.86 -14.22 6.27
CA THR A 432 4.84 -14.02 5.18
C THR A 432 5.55 -15.33 4.83
N PRO A 433 6.24 -15.39 3.67
CA PRO A 433 7.06 -16.56 3.32
C PRO A 433 8.20 -16.86 4.31
N ALA A 434 8.61 -15.86 5.10
CA ALA A 434 9.64 -16.02 6.13
C ALA A 434 9.07 -16.49 7.48
N GLY A 435 7.77 -16.76 7.58
CA GLY A 435 7.08 -17.16 8.81
C GLY A 435 6.81 -16.00 9.77
N THR A 436 7.09 -14.75 9.38
CA THR A 436 6.69 -13.58 10.16
C THR A 436 5.20 -13.25 9.93
N LYS A 437 4.56 -12.58 10.89
CA LYS A 437 3.15 -12.18 10.78
C LYS A 437 3.02 -10.68 10.44
N GLU A 438 2.43 -10.38 9.30
CA GLU A 438 1.94 -9.05 8.92
C GLU A 438 0.41 -9.03 9.11
N ILE A 439 -0.03 -8.73 10.33
CA ILE A 439 -1.45 -8.78 10.71
C ILE A 439 -2.26 -7.78 9.88
N VAL A 440 -3.43 -8.22 9.41
CA VAL A 440 -4.25 -7.55 8.40
C VAL A 440 -3.45 -7.14 7.16
N TYR A 441 -2.38 -7.88 6.89
CA TYR A 441 -1.35 -7.58 5.89
C TYR A 441 -0.85 -6.13 5.93
N ASN A 442 -0.86 -5.51 7.10
CA ASN A 442 -0.59 -4.09 7.24
C ASN A 442 0.12 -3.73 8.55
N SER A 443 1.45 -3.83 8.58
CA SER A 443 2.29 -3.24 9.65
C SER A 443 2.28 -1.70 9.65
N TYR A 444 1.52 -1.07 8.75
CA TYR A 444 1.49 0.36 8.49
C TYR A 444 0.25 1.04 9.08
N ARG A 445 -0.67 0.30 9.71
CA ARG A 445 -1.79 0.87 10.47
C ARG A 445 -1.24 1.74 11.59
N ALA A 446 -1.79 2.95 11.76
CA ALA A 446 -1.36 3.91 12.76
C ALA A 446 -1.96 3.55 14.16
N VAL A 447 -1.64 2.34 14.63
CA VAL A 447 -2.22 1.69 15.82
C VAL A 447 -1.13 1.09 16.71
N ASP A 448 -1.50 0.68 17.92
CA ASP A 448 -0.64 -0.10 18.81
C ASP A 448 -0.54 -1.56 18.35
N ASP A 449 0.34 -1.80 17.37
CA ASP A 449 0.54 -3.13 16.77
C ASP A 449 0.95 -4.19 17.80
N LYS A 450 1.62 -3.80 18.89
CA LYS A 450 2.07 -4.76 19.90
C LYS A 450 0.90 -5.30 20.73
N SER A 451 0.00 -4.43 21.20
CA SER A 451 -1.14 -4.88 22.00
C SER A 451 -2.19 -5.58 21.14
N GLU A 452 -2.48 -5.10 19.93
CA GLU A 452 -3.37 -5.79 19.00
C GLU A 452 -2.86 -7.19 18.67
N ARG A 453 -1.56 -7.34 18.37
CA ARG A 453 -0.94 -8.64 18.10
C ARG A 453 -1.04 -9.58 19.28
N ALA A 454 -0.73 -9.11 20.49
CA ALA A 454 -0.86 -9.93 21.69
C ALA A 454 -2.29 -10.41 21.90
N TRP A 455 -3.29 -9.57 21.63
CA TRP A 455 -4.70 -9.95 21.69
C TRP A 455 -5.07 -10.99 20.61
N ILE A 456 -4.61 -10.79 19.37
CA ILE A 456 -4.81 -11.71 18.25
C ILE A 456 -4.21 -13.10 18.53
N ASP A 457 -3.01 -13.15 19.11
CA ASP A 457 -2.36 -14.41 19.49
C ASP A 457 -3.23 -15.22 20.49
N THR A 458 -4.04 -14.56 21.34
CA THR A 458 -4.95 -15.27 22.28
C THR A 458 -6.10 -15.98 21.58
N ILE A 459 -6.63 -15.42 20.50
CA ILE A 459 -7.69 -16.06 19.71
C ILE A 459 -7.10 -17.07 18.73
N GLU A 460 -5.91 -16.82 18.17
CA GLU A 460 -5.20 -17.76 17.30
C GLU A 460 -4.82 -19.04 18.04
N ALA A 461 -4.45 -18.96 19.33
CA ALA A 461 -4.16 -20.12 20.17
C ALA A 461 -5.36 -21.09 20.30
N LYS A 462 -6.58 -20.63 19.98
CA LYS A 462 -7.78 -21.47 19.93
C LYS A 462 -7.97 -22.14 18.56
N GLY A 463 -7.09 -21.94 17.59
CA GLY A 463 -7.18 -22.53 16.25
C GLY A 463 -7.57 -21.51 15.19
N VAL A 464 -6.84 -21.50 14.08
CA VAL A 464 -7.02 -20.58 12.95
C VAL A 464 -8.40 -20.73 12.30
N ASP A 465 -8.91 -21.96 12.23
CA ASP A 465 -10.24 -22.31 11.71
C ASP A 465 -11.39 -21.72 12.56
N ARG A 466 -11.15 -21.44 13.83
CA ARG A 466 -12.14 -20.85 14.76
C ARG A 466 -11.94 -19.37 14.99
N MET A 467 -10.90 -18.78 14.39
CA MET A 467 -10.41 -17.46 14.74
C MET A 467 -11.46 -16.37 14.51
N TRP A 468 -12.19 -16.42 13.38
CA TRP A 468 -13.27 -15.45 13.11
C TRP A 468 -14.44 -15.60 14.08
N GLY A 469 -14.88 -16.83 14.37
CA GLY A 469 -15.94 -17.07 15.35
C GLY A 469 -15.56 -16.62 16.78
N GLU A 470 -14.32 -16.83 17.20
CA GLU A 470 -13.82 -16.34 18.49
C GLU A 470 -13.68 -14.82 18.52
N TYR A 471 -13.22 -14.23 17.42
CA TYR A 471 -13.21 -12.78 17.24
C TYR A 471 -14.62 -12.19 17.39
N GLN A 472 -15.63 -12.79 16.76
CA GLN A 472 -17.00 -12.28 16.82
C GLN A 472 -17.56 -12.26 18.24
N LYS A 473 -17.32 -13.32 19.03
CA LYS A 473 -17.80 -13.47 20.41
C LYS A 473 -17.11 -12.56 21.42
N ALA A 474 -15.88 -12.12 21.13
CA ALA A 474 -15.10 -11.32 22.05
C ALA A 474 -15.77 -9.95 22.33
N LYS A 475 -15.67 -9.45 23.56
CA LYS A 475 -16.26 -8.16 23.98
C LYS A 475 -15.22 -7.08 24.21
N ASP A 476 -13.96 -7.47 24.29
CA ASP A 476 -12.79 -6.69 24.64
C ASP A 476 -11.87 -6.47 23.43
N LYS A 477 -12.44 -6.48 22.22
CA LYS A 477 -11.69 -6.28 20.97
C LYS A 477 -11.07 -4.88 20.97
N PRO A 478 -9.79 -4.73 20.57
CA PRO A 478 -9.23 -3.41 20.31
C PRO A 478 -10.09 -2.65 19.31
N GLU A 479 -10.48 -1.41 19.64
CA GLU A 479 -11.38 -0.59 18.82
C GLU A 479 -10.89 -0.48 17.38
N THR A 480 -9.59 -0.23 17.22
CA THR A 480 -8.93 -0.05 15.94
C THR A 480 -8.91 -1.32 15.11
N LEU A 481 -8.78 -2.49 15.74
CA LEU A 481 -8.91 -3.78 15.06
C LEU A 481 -10.36 -4.05 14.66
N ASN A 482 -11.33 -3.62 15.46
CA ASN A 482 -12.75 -3.70 15.14
C ASN A 482 -13.17 -2.82 13.96
N GLU A 483 -12.67 -1.59 13.92
CA GLU A 483 -12.77 -0.69 12.76
C GLU A 483 -12.28 -1.40 11.48
N GLU A 484 -11.06 -1.92 11.50
CA GLU A 484 -10.45 -2.56 10.33
C GLU A 484 -11.21 -3.82 9.90
N MET A 485 -11.61 -4.68 10.85
CA MET A 485 -12.27 -5.94 10.52
C MET A 485 -13.69 -5.76 10.03
N GLU A 486 -14.40 -4.73 10.50
CA GLU A 486 -15.70 -4.36 9.94
C GLU A 486 -15.56 -3.96 8.46
N MET A 487 -14.51 -3.23 8.11
CA MET A 487 -14.23 -2.82 6.73
C MET A 487 -13.84 -4.00 5.84
N PHE A 488 -13.08 -4.97 6.35
CA PHE A 488 -12.82 -6.22 5.62
C PHE A 488 -14.05 -7.11 5.46
N ARG A 489 -14.94 -7.14 6.45
CA ARG A 489 -16.23 -7.81 6.32
C ARG A 489 -17.05 -7.20 5.18
N MET A 490 -17.08 -5.87 5.08
CA MET A 490 -17.73 -5.19 3.97
C MET A 490 -17.06 -5.47 2.61
N LEU A 491 -15.73 -5.59 2.58
CA LEU A 491 -15.01 -6.02 1.38
C LEU A 491 -15.47 -7.40 0.91
N PHE A 492 -15.51 -8.37 1.82
CA PHE A 492 -15.93 -9.74 1.53
C PHE A 492 -17.39 -9.79 1.03
N LYS A 493 -18.28 -8.99 1.63
CA LYS A 493 -19.69 -8.91 1.15
C LYS A 493 -19.81 -8.29 -0.24
N SER A 494 -18.84 -7.49 -0.67
CA SER A 494 -18.93 -6.69 -1.90
C SER A 494 -18.24 -7.30 -3.11
N ALA A 495 -17.40 -8.33 -2.91
CA ALA A 495 -16.57 -8.91 -3.96
C ALA A 495 -16.26 -10.38 -3.67
N ALA A 496 -16.04 -11.17 -4.72
CA ALA A 496 -15.60 -12.55 -4.56
C ALA A 496 -14.17 -12.59 -3.99
N ALA A 497 -13.95 -13.36 -2.93
CA ALA A 497 -12.65 -13.46 -2.26
C ALA A 497 -11.96 -14.79 -2.56
N TYR A 498 -10.68 -14.74 -2.91
CA TYR A 498 -9.88 -15.91 -3.24
C TYR A 498 -8.56 -15.91 -2.46
N ASP A 499 -8.08 -17.10 -2.11
CA ASP A 499 -6.70 -17.32 -1.71
C ASP A 499 -5.90 -17.70 -2.95
N LEU A 500 -4.73 -17.09 -3.15
CA LEU A 500 -3.87 -17.33 -4.31
C LEU A 500 -2.47 -17.71 -3.85
N ASN A 501 -2.03 -18.92 -4.18
CA ASN A 501 -0.71 -19.41 -3.81
C ASN A 501 0.25 -19.38 -5.01
N THR A 502 1.29 -18.54 -4.93
CA THR A 502 2.24 -18.28 -6.02
C THR A 502 3.34 -19.34 -6.14
N VAL A 503 2.94 -20.61 -6.18
CA VAL A 503 3.85 -21.78 -6.09
C VAL A 503 3.77 -22.71 -7.30
N LEU A 504 3.30 -22.23 -8.46
CA LEU A 504 3.22 -23.04 -9.68
C LEU A 504 4.56 -23.66 -10.10
N GLN A 505 5.70 -23.09 -9.67
CA GLN A 505 7.02 -23.69 -9.84
C GLN A 505 7.20 -25.08 -9.17
N LYS A 506 6.25 -25.52 -8.33
CA LYS A 506 6.18 -26.90 -7.83
C LYS A 506 5.84 -27.91 -8.93
N ASP A 507 5.14 -27.48 -9.98
CA ASP A 507 4.80 -28.33 -11.11
C ASP A 507 6.04 -28.59 -11.97
N LYS A 508 6.39 -29.87 -12.12
CA LYS A 508 7.58 -30.31 -12.88
C LYS A 508 7.55 -29.95 -14.36
N ALA A 509 6.38 -29.64 -14.95
CA ALA A 509 6.34 -29.19 -16.34
C ALA A 509 6.59 -27.69 -16.51
N ILE A 510 6.66 -26.93 -15.41
CA ILE A 510 7.00 -25.50 -15.47
C ILE A 510 8.51 -25.37 -15.60
N GLY A 511 8.96 -24.90 -16.76
CA GLY A 511 10.38 -24.82 -17.10
C GLY A 511 11.07 -23.56 -16.58
N SER A 512 10.31 -22.54 -16.15
CA SER A 512 10.88 -21.28 -15.67
C SER A 512 9.98 -20.52 -14.70
N LYS A 513 10.58 -19.60 -13.93
CA LYS A 513 9.86 -18.64 -13.08
C LYS A 513 8.92 -17.74 -13.89
N MET A 514 9.34 -17.32 -15.09
CA MET A 514 8.54 -16.48 -15.98
C MET A 514 7.27 -17.20 -16.44
N GLU A 515 7.40 -18.47 -16.82
CA GLU A 515 6.25 -19.31 -17.16
C GLU A 515 5.29 -19.48 -15.97
N ALA A 516 5.82 -19.70 -14.76
CA ALA A 516 5.00 -19.78 -13.54
C ALA A 516 4.19 -18.50 -13.31
N VAL A 517 4.81 -17.33 -13.48
CA VAL A 517 4.14 -16.03 -13.34
C VAL A 517 3.04 -15.89 -14.40
N GLN A 518 3.33 -16.15 -15.68
CA GLN A 518 2.36 -16.05 -16.77
C GLN A 518 1.13 -16.94 -16.54
N LYS A 519 1.32 -18.19 -16.14
CA LYS A 519 0.20 -19.09 -15.81
C LYS A 519 -0.55 -18.63 -14.55
N THR A 520 0.12 -18.05 -13.56
CA THR A 520 -0.54 -17.44 -12.40
C THR A 520 -1.46 -16.29 -12.83
N MET A 521 -1.05 -15.46 -13.80
CA MET A 521 -1.89 -14.36 -14.29
C MET A 521 -3.15 -14.89 -15.00
N LYS A 522 -3.01 -15.97 -15.78
CA LYS A 522 -4.17 -16.66 -16.39
C LYS A 522 -5.13 -17.22 -15.33
N LEU A 523 -4.62 -17.77 -14.23
CA LEU A 523 -5.47 -18.23 -13.11
C LEU A 523 -6.27 -17.08 -12.50
N ILE A 524 -5.63 -15.93 -12.26
CA ILE A 524 -6.32 -14.73 -11.73
C ILE A 524 -7.44 -14.30 -12.67
N VAL A 525 -7.17 -14.24 -13.98
CA VAL A 525 -8.17 -13.86 -14.98
C VAL A 525 -9.31 -14.89 -15.04
N ALA A 526 -9.00 -16.19 -14.98
CA ALA A 526 -10.03 -17.23 -14.94
C ALA A 526 -10.92 -17.15 -13.68
N ALA A 527 -10.33 -16.84 -12.53
CA ALA A 527 -11.06 -16.63 -11.28
C ALA A 527 -11.93 -15.37 -11.31
N LEU A 528 -11.47 -14.28 -11.94
CA LEU A 528 -12.26 -13.05 -12.12
C LEU A 528 -13.57 -13.28 -12.91
N ASP A 529 -13.57 -14.25 -13.81
CA ASP A 529 -14.73 -14.61 -14.62
C ASP A 529 -15.60 -15.71 -13.99
N ASN A 530 -15.24 -16.22 -12.80
CA ASN A 530 -15.94 -17.32 -12.15
C ASN A 530 -16.14 -17.09 -10.64
N THR A 531 -17.37 -16.81 -10.25
CA THR A 531 -17.76 -16.54 -8.85
C THR A 531 -18.31 -17.76 -8.10
N ARG A 532 -18.18 -18.97 -8.65
CA ARG A 532 -18.67 -20.20 -8.00
C ARG A 532 -17.98 -20.44 -6.67
N GLU A 533 -18.75 -20.89 -5.69
CA GLU A 533 -18.24 -21.20 -4.33
C GLU A 533 -17.25 -22.36 -4.31
N ASP A 534 -17.35 -23.29 -5.26
CA ASP A 534 -16.46 -24.45 -5.40
C ASP A 534 -15.28 -24.21 -6.34
N PHE A 535 -14.94 -22.95 -6.63
CA PHE A 535 -13.77 -22.60 -7.45
C PHE A 535 -12.49 -22.88 -6.66
N ARG A 536 -11.97 -24.10 -6.82
CA ARG A 536 -10.76 -24.58 -6.16
C ARG A 536 -9.91 -25.40 -7.12
N TYR A 537 -8.64 -25.06 -7.22
CA TYR A 537 -7.68 -25.77 -8.05
C TYR A 537 -6.35 -25.96 -7.32
N THR A 538 -5.68 -27.06 -7.66
CA THR A 538 -4.43 -27.52 -7.08
C THR A 538 -3.34 -27.57 -8.15
N ILE A 539 -2.11 -27.87 -7.72
CA ILE A 539 -0.97 -28.09 -8.61
C ILE A 539 -1.23 -29.21 -9.63
N THR A 540 -2.18 -30.12 -9.37
CA THR A 540 -2.48 -31.25 -10.24
C THR A 540 -3.51 -30.94 -11.34
N ASP A 541 -4.32 -29.91 -11.17
CA ASP A 541 -5.47 -29.65 -12.06
C ASP A 541 -5.69 -28.18 -12.45
N TYR A 542 -4.86 -27.24 -11.98
CA TYR A 542 -4.90 -25.83 -12.40
C TYR A 542 -4.75 -25.64 -13.91
N ARG A 543 -4.07 -26.58 -14.60
CA ARG A 543 -3.87 -26.53 -16.06
C ARG A 543 -5.18 -26.48 -16.83
N LYS A 544 -6.26 -27.06 -16.31
CA LYS A 544 -7.62 -27.00 -16.87
C LYS A 544 -8.14 -25.56 -17.04
N LEU A 545 -7.54 -24.59 -16.35
CA LEU A 545 -7.90 -23.17 -16.43
C LEU A 545 -7.00 -22.35 -17.35
N VAL A 546 -5.78 -22.81 -17.65
CA VAL A 546 -4.73 -21.96 -18.24
C VAL A 546 -4.12 -22.50 -19.53
N GLU A 547 -4.48 -23.72 -19.90
CA GLU A 547 -4.21 -24.44 -21.15
C GLU A 547 -5.54 -24.69 -21.87
#